data_AF-A0A0M3HJ34-F1
#
_entry.id   AF-A0A0M3HJ34-F1
#
_cell.length_a   1.000
_cell.length_b   1.000
_cell.length_c   1.000
_cell.angle_alpha   90.00
_cell.angle_beta   90.00
_cell.angle_gamma   90.00
#
_symmetry.space_group_name_H-M   'P 1'
#
loop_
_entity.id
_entity.type
_entity.pdbx_description
1 polymer ?
#
loop_
_entity_poly.entity_id
_entity_poly.type
_entity_poly.pdbx_seq_one_letter_code
_entity_poly.pdbx_strand_id
1 'polypeptide(L)'
;MFSDQYIQIAAYIGTSMLYGIGENTQANLMHYMEMYTTYAMFSRNEALSPDYDYLYRWHPKNLYGVFPFYIGFERDGKAHGVFILNSNAQV
;
A
#
# COMPACT_ATOMS: atom_id res chain seq x y z
N MET A 1 3.29 11.94 14.14
CA MET A 1 2.25 12.88 14.65
C MET A 1 1.13 12.05 15.27
N PHE A 2 0.50 12.51 16.35
CA PHE A 2 -0.62 11.81 16.98
C PHE A 2 -1.68 12.82 17.43
N SER A 3 -2.89 12.71 16.90
CA SER A 3 -4.04 13.55 17.20
C SER A 3 -5.33 12.77 16.97
N ASP A 4 -6.46 13.31 17.44
CA ASP A 4 -7.76 12.63 17.47
C ASP A 4 -8.15 11.95 16.14
N GLN A 5 -7.91 12.62 15.01
CA GLN A 5 -8.27 12.13 13.68
C GLN A 5 -7.09 12.03 12.72
N TYR A 6 -5.86 12.05 13.24
CA TYR A 6 -4.66 11.92 12.41
C TYR A 6 -3.50 11.29 13.18
N ILE A 7 -3.04 10.15 12.68
CA ILE A 7 -1.89 9.39 13.18
C ILE A 7 -0.93 9.22 12.02
N GLN A 8 0.35 9.55 12.25
CA GLN A 8 1.42 9.33 11.28
C GLN A 8 2.59 8.65 11.96
N ILE A 9 2.96 7.50 11.41
CA ILE A 9 4.14 6.70 11.76
C ILE A 9 4.95 6.46 10.48
N ALA A 10 6.27 6.43 10.61
CA ALA A 10 7.18 6.06 9.53
C ALA A 10 8.23 5.11 10.09
N ALA A 11 8.67 4.15 9.27
CA ALA A 11 9.71 3.21 9.62
C ALA A 11 10.69 3.10 8.45
N TYR A 12 11.98 2.93 8.78
CA TYR A 12 12.95 2.49 7.80
C TYR A 12 12.78 0.99 7.58
N ILE A 13 12.69 0.58 6.32
CA ILE A 13 12.56 -0.82 5.93
C ILE A 13 13.91 -1.25 5.32
N GLY A 14 14.43 -2.40 5.75
CA GLY A 14 15.76 -2.90 5.34
C GLY A 14 15.86 -3.35 3.87
N THR A 15 14.73 -3.41 3.16
CA THR A 15 14.59 -3.91 1.80
C THR A 15 13.66 -3.05 0.95
N SER A 16 13.88 -3.06 -0.36
CA SER A 16 12.98 -2.49 -1.37
C SER A 16 12.06 -3.54 -2.02
N MET A 17 12.19 -4.83 -1.66
CA MET A 17 11.37 -5.92 -2.18
C MET A 17 10.12 -6.09 -1.31
N LEU A 18 9.16 -5.19 -1.51
CA LEU A 18 7.90 -5.15 -0.77
C LEU A 18 6.72 -5.65 -1.62
N TYR A 19 5.79 -6.33 -0.95
CA TYR A 19 4.60 -6.94 -1.55
C TYR A 19 3.39 -6.75 -0.62
N GLY A 20 2.20 -6.51 -1.16
CA GLY A 20 0.95 -6.43 -0.39
C GLY A 20 0.20 -5.11 -0.60
N ILE A 21 -0.34 -4.57 0.50
CA ILE A 21 -1.09 -3.29 0.57
C ILE A 21 -2.22 -3.21 -0.46
N GLY A 22 -3.45 -3.48 -0.02
CA GLY A 22 -4.61 -3.55 -0.91
C GLY A 22 -5.91 -3.06 -0.28
N GLU A 23 -7.03 -3.03 -1.00
CA GLU A 23 -7.20 -3.44 -2.40
C GLU A 23 -7.05 -2.25 -3.36
N ASN A 24 -6.21 -2.42 -4.38
CA ASN A 24 -5.96 -1.43 -5.44
C ASN A 24 -5.39 -2.15 -6.69
N THR A 25 -5.45 -1.51 -7.86
CA THR A 25 -4.86 -2.06 -9.08
C THR A 25 -3.34 -1.90 -9.05
N GLN A 26 -2.60 -3.00 -9.15
CA GLN A 26 -1.13 -3.02 -9.19
C GLN A 26 -0.64 -3.66 -10.49
N ALA A 27 0.23 -2.97 -11.22
CA ALA A 27 0.82 -3.52 -12.45
C ALA A 27 1.86 -4.62 -12.19
N ASN A 28 2.49 -4.57 -11.02
CA ASN A 28 3.48 -5.55 -10.58
C ASN A 28 3.19 -5.94 -9.15
N LEU A 29 3.44 -7.20 -8.81
CA LEU A 29 3.26 -7.71 -7.46
C LEU A 29 4.23 -7.05 -6.47
N MET A 30 5.44 -6.72 -6.92
CA MET A 30 6.44 -5.99 -6.14
C MET A 30 6.25 -4.47 -6.30
N HIS A 31 6.29 -3.74 -5.19
CA HIS A 31 6.18 -2.28 -5.21
C HIS A 31 7.44 -1.60 -5.74
N TYR A 32 7.26 -0.53 -6.53
CA TYR A 32 8.35 0.35 -6.97
C TYR A 32 8.55 1.50 -5.98
N MET A 33 9.53 1.38 -5.09
CA MET A 33 9.75 2.33 -3.99
C MET A 33 10.28 3.70 -4.45
N GLU A 34 10.91 3.78 -5.62
CA GLU A 34 11.48 5.04 -6.17
C GLU A 34 10.42 6.03 -6.66
N MET A 35 9.17 5.57 -6.81
CA MET A 35 8.10 6.33 -7.45
C MET A 35 7.25 7.13 -6.45
N TYR A 36 7.54 7.01 -5.15
CA TYR A 36 6.82 7.70 -4.07
C TYR A 36 5.29 7.50 -4.14
N THR A 37 4.86 6.31 -4.56
CA THR A 37 3.45 5.93 -4.73
C THR A 37 2.70 6.01 -3.41
N THR A 38 1.50 6.57 -3.43
CA THR A 38 0.58 6.58 -2.28
C THR A 38 -0.56 5.60 -2.51
N TYR A 39 -0.77 4.68 -1.58
CA TYR A 39 -1.83 3.65 -1.66
C TYR A 39 -2.94 3.99 -0.68
N ALA A 40 -3.93 4.75 -1.13
CA ALA A 40 -5.11 5.03 -0.32
C ALA A 40 -5.88 3.73 -0.02
N MET A 41 -6.32 3.57 1.23
CA MET A 41 -7.07 2.40 1.69
C MET A 41 -8.34 2.86 2.40
N PHE A 42 -9.47 2.60 1.75
CA PHE A 42 -10.81 2.73 2.31
C PHE A 42 -11.78 1.94 1.41
N SER A 43 -12.66 1.12 1.96
CA SER A 43 -13.55 0.29 1.14
C SER A 43 -14.46 1.16 0.27
N ARG A 44 -14.42 0.96 -1.04
CA ARG A 44 -15.17 1.73 -2.04
C ARG A 44 -15.63 0.82 -3.17
N ASN A 45 -16.89 0.97 -3.57
CA ASN A 45 -17.40 0.38 -4.79
C ASN A 45 -16.84 1.15 -6.00
N GLU A 46 -15.69 0.72 -6.50
CA GLU A 46 -15.01 1.27 -7.68
C GLU A 46 -14.70 0.13 -8.64
N ALA A 47 -15.06 0.31 -9.91
CA ALA A 47 -14.71 -0.65 -10.93
C ALA A 47 -13.19 -0.73 -11.12
N LEU A 48 -12.69 -1.94 -11.35
CA LEU A 48 -11.33 -2.11 -11.85
C LEU A 48 -11.24 -1.35 -13.16
N SER A 49 -10.38 -0.33 -13.24
CA SER A 49 -10.06 0.30 -14.51
C SER A 49 -8.96 -0.54 -15.16
N PRO A 50 -9.24 -1.26 -16.27
CA PRO A 50 -8.21 -1.99 -17.01
C PRO A 50 -7.23 -1.03 -17.69
N ASP A 51 -7.68 0.20 -17.94
CA ASP A 51 -6.81 1.27 -18.38
C ASP A 51 -5.98 1.71 -17.18
N TYR A 52 -4.68 1.45 -17.30
CA TYR A 52 -3.65 2.10 -16.52
C TYR A 52 -3.65 3.58 -16.90
N ASP A 53 -4.73 4.28 -16.52
CA ASP A 53 -4.87 5.70 -16.73
C ASP A 53 -3.65 6.33 -16.07
N TYR A 54 -2.86 7.02 -16.89
CA TYR A 54 -1.58 7.61 -16.49
C TYR A 54 -1.72 8.48 -15.24
N LEU A 55 -2.92 9.01 -14.98
CA LEU A 55 -3.25 9.76 -13.77
C LEU A 55 -3.18 8.94 -12.47
N TYR A 56 -3.47 7.64 -12.51
CA TYR A 56 -3.54 6.77 -11.32
C TYR A 56 -2.34 5.81 -11.21
N ARG A 57 -1.33 5.96 -12.07
CA ARG A 57 -0.13 5.11 -12.07
C ARG A 57 0.62 5.12 -10.73
N TRP A 58 0.70 6.28 -10.07
CA TRP A 58 1.40 6.47 -8.80
C TRP A 58 0.45 6.78 -7.62
N HIS A 59 -0.85 6.79 -7.88
CA HIS A 59 -1.91 6.98 -6.89
C HIS A 59 -3.10 6.09 -7.25
N PRO A 60 -2.94 4.76 -7.15
CA PRO A 60 -4.00 3.85 -7.55
C PRO A 60 -5.24 4.05 -6.67
N LYS A 61 -6.41 3.86 -7.25
CA LYS A 61 -7.68 4.01 -6.54
C LYS A 61 -7.84 2.92 -5.49
N ASN A 62 -8.42 3.29 -4.36
CA ASN A 62 -8.95 2.34 -3.38
C ASN A 62 -10.16 1.59 -3.95
N LEU A 63 -10.22 0.29 -3.68
CA LEU A 63 -11.26 -0.63 -4.17
C LEU A 63 -12.07 -1.21 -2.99
N TYR A 64 -12.58 -2.42 -3.13
CA TYR A 64 -13.60 -2.99 -2.25
C TYR A 64 -13.07 -3.32 -0.85
N GLY A 65 -11.87 -3.88 -0.76
CA GLY A 65 -11.23 -4.31 0.49
C GLY A 65 -10.18 -3.34 1.06
N VAL A 66 -9.84 -3.56 2.33
CA VAL A 66 -8.74 -2.88 3.04
C VAL A 66 -7.85 -3.93 3.69
N PHE A 67 -6.61 -4.03 3.22
CA PHE A 67 -5.61 -5.01 3.61
C PHE A 67 -4.28 -4.30 3.95
N PRO A 68 -4.17 -3.68 5.13
CA PRO A 68 -2.99 -2.95 5.57
C PRO A 68 -1.91 -3.91 6.08
N PHE A 69 -1.45 -4.77 5.19
CA PHE A 69 -0.42 -5.78 5.43
C PHE A 69 0.57 -5.79 4.26
N TYR A 70 1.85 -5.86 4.58
CA TYR A 70 2.89 -6.09 3.59
C TYR A 70 3.90 -7.13 4.06
N ILE A 71 4.60 -7.74 3.11
CA ILE A 71 5.75 -8.61 3.32
C ILE A 71 6.97 -7.95 2.69
N GLY A 72 8.09 -7.94 3.42
CA GLY A 72 9.40 -7.55 2.92
C GLY A 72 10.35 -8.75 2.84
N PHE A 73 10.96 -8.95 1.67
CA PHE A 73 12.01 -9.95 1.47
C PHE A 73 13.40 -9.33 1.64
N GLU A 74 14.21 -9.89 2.51
CA GLU A 74 15.56 -9.42 2.80
C GLU A 74 16.61 -10.06 1.88
N ARG A 75 17.79 -9.45 1.78
CA ARG A 75 18.88 -9.94 0.91
C ARG A 75 19.45 -11.30 1.36
N ASP A 76 19.28 -11.66 2.63
CA ASP A 76 19.71 -12.95 3.18
C ASP A 76 18.68 -14.08 2.97
N GLY A 77 17.61 -13.80 2.21
CA GLY A 77 16.55 -14.77 1.90
C GLY A 77 15.50 -14.92 3.00
N LYS A 78 15.60 -14.17 4.10
CA LYS A 78 14.53 -14.10 5.11
C LYS A 78 13.42 -13.16 4.67
N ALA A 79 12.27 -13.26 5.33
CA ALA A 79 11.16 -12.35 5.13
C ALA A 79 10.55 -11.93 6.46
N HIS A 80 9.96 -10.75 6.48
CA HIS A 80 9.15 -10.26 7.59
C HIS A 80 7.82 -9.71 7.07
N GLY A 81 6.80 -9.68 7.91
CA GLY A 81 5.51 -9.07 7.60
C GLY A 81 5.15 -8.02 8.63
N VAL A 82 4.48 -6.95 8.19
CA VAL A 82 3.94 -5.91 9.07
C VAL A 82 2.45 -5.76 8.78
N PHE A 83 1.66 -5.84 9.85
CA PHE A 83 0.22 -5.66 9.83
C PHE A 83 -0.17 -4.46 10.69
N ILE A 84 -0.98 -3.57 10.13
CA ILE A 84 -1.56 -2.44 10.87
C ILE A 84 -3.03 -2.77 11.14
N LEU A 85 -3.35 -3.12 12.38
CA LEU A 85 -4.74 -3.35 12.79
C LEU A 85 -5.48 -2.00 12.94
N ASN A 86 -5.92 -1.44 11.83
CA ASN A 86 -6.67 -0.18 11.75
C ASN A 86 -7.70 -0.26 10.60
N SER A 87 -8.94 0.13 10.88
CA SER A 87 -10.05 0.13 9.92
C SER A 87 -10.50 1.52 9.46
N ASN A 88 -9.85 2.59 9.95
CA ASN A 88 -10.11 3.94 9.46
C ASN A 88 -9.58 4.12 8.04
N ALA A 89 -10.05 5.16 7.34
CA ALA A 89 -9.42 5.58 6.09
C ALA A 89 -7.94 5.96 6.33
N GLN A 90 -7.05 5.47 5.48
CA GLN A 90 -5.60 5.64 5.63
C GLN A 90 -4.92 5.78 4.27
N VAL A 91 -3.79 6.50 4.24
CA VAL A 91 -3.03 6.89 3.04
C VAL A 91 -1.54 6.86 3.30
#